data_AF-A0A925ICW1-F1
#
_entry.id   AF-A0A925ICW1-F1
#
_cell.length_a   1.000
_cell.length_b   1.000
_cell.length_c   1.000
_cell.angle_alpha   90.00
_cell.angle_beta   90.00
_cell.angle_gamma   90.00
#
_symmetry.space_group_name_H-M   'P 1'
#
loop_
_entity.id
_entity.type
_entity.pdbx_description
1 polymer ?
#
loop_
_entity_poly.entity_id
_entity_poly.type
_entity_poly.pdbx_seq_one_letter_code
_entity_poly.pdbx_strand_id
1 'polypeptide(L)'
;MRSEHWLKQRRDILGITQDQLAERLTSGGMQITKAAISKWEKGKTPLPLQTAHNRHLIATALELAISELLVLDGYEIDIDFSRETRLIATLCETLSSQDREFILIMVNHLKTRNDPAKASLPKSAARAIS
;
A
#
# COMPACT_ATOMS: atom_id res chain seq x y z
N MET A 1 3.63 -14.55 11.41
CA MET A 1 4.15 -13.47 12.28
C MET A 1 4.26 -12.21 11.44
N ARG A 2 3.53 -11.14 11.76
CA ARG A 2 3.71 -9.82 11.14
C ARG A 2 5.09 -9.31 11.55
N SER A 3 6.06 -9.27 10.65
CA SER A 3 7.25 -8.47 10.90
C SER A 3 6.85 -7.03 10.59
N GLU A 4 6.55 -6.24 11.63
CA GLU A 4 6.30 -4.79 11.53
C GLU A 4 7.49 -4.04 10.86
N HIS A 5 8.58 -4.75 10.57
CA HIS A 5 9.83 -4.25 10.03
C HIS A 5 10.30 -4.99 8.77
N TRP A 6 9.45 -5.77 8.08
CA TRP A 6 9.89 -6.53 6.90
C TRP A 6 10.53 -5.64 5.83
N LEU A 7 9.97 -4.43 5.62
CA LEU A 7 10.49 -3.47 4.64
C LEU A 7 11.91 -3.01 5.02
N LYS A 8 12.12 -2.74 6.32
CA LYS A 8 13.42 -2.36 6.87
C LYS A 8 14.42 -3.51 6.71
N GLN A 9 14.02 -4.72 7.06
CA GLN A 9 14.84 -5.94 6.92
C GLN A 9 15.24 -6.16 5.46
N ARG A 10 14.29 -6.02 4.52
CA ARG A 10 14.58 -6.14 3.09
C ARG A 10 15.57 -5.08 2.62
N ARG A 11 15.37 -3.83 3.03
CA ARG A 11 16.30 -2.73 2.71
C ARG A 11 17.71 -3.01 3.25
N ASP A 12 17.80 -3.51 4.48
CA ASP A 12 19.08 -3.84 5.12
C ASP A 12 19.78 -5.02 4.40
N ILE A 13 19.03 -6.02 3.90
CA ILE A 13 19.57 -7.13 3.07
C ILE A 13 20.16 -6.60 1.75
N LEU A 14 19.50 -5.62 1.12
CA LEU A 14 20.00 -4.97 -0.10
C LEU A 14 21.21 -4.07 0.18
N GLY A 15 21.55 -3.81 1.44
CA GLY A 15 22.65 -2.94 1.83
C GLY A 15 22.44 -1.47 1.45
N ILE A 16 21.18 -1.04 1.27
CA ILE A 16 20.86 0.34 0.85
C ILE A 16 20.31 1.17 2.01
N THR A 17 20.49 2.48 1.94
CA THR A 17 19.93 3.45 2.89
C THR A 17 18.49 3.83 2.52
N GLN A 18 17.75 4.45 3.44
CA GLN A 18 16.42 4.98 3.16
C GLN A 18 16.43 6.05 2.05
N ASP A 19 17.50 6.84 1.97
CA ASP A 19 17.68 7.86 0.93
C ASP A 19 17.85 7.20 -0.44
N GLN A 20 18.68 6.15 -0.54
CA GLN A 20 18.87 5.39 -1.77
C GLN A 20 17.59 4.67 -2.21
N LEU A 21 16.80 4.14 -1.27
CA LEU A 21 15.50 3.55 -1.62
C LEU A 21 14.52 4.61 -2.15
N ALA A 22 14.48 5.79 -1.53
CA ALA A 22 13.66 6.90 -2.01
C ALA A 22 14.09 7.39 -3.41
N GLU A 23 15.41 7.44 -3.66
CA GLU A 23 15.98 7.76 -4.96
C GLU A 23 15.59 6.72 -6.02
N ARG A 24 15.77 5.42 -5.75
CA ARG A 24 15.34 4.33 -6.66
C ARG A 24 13.87 4.45 -7.07
N LEU A 25 12.99 4.69 -6.09
CA LEU A 25 11.56 4.86 -6.34
C LEU A 25 11.25 6.14 -7.13
N THR A 26 11.95 7.23 -6.84
CA THR A 26 11.81 8.52 -7.55
C THR A 26 12.28 8.40 -9.00
N SER A 27 13.40 7.74 -9.25
CA SER A 27 13.90 7.42 -10.60
C SER A 27 12.93 6.53 -11.38
N GLY A 28 12.18 5.67 -10.69
CA GLY A 28 11.10 4.86 -11.28
C GLY A 28 9.80 5.63 -11.55
N GLY A 29 9.70 6.89 -11.14
CA GLY A 29 8.49 7.72 -11.33
C GLY A 29 7.60 7.87 -10.09
N MET A 30 7.98 7.28 -8.95
CA MET A 30 7.27 7.45 -7.67
C MET A 30 7.97 8.53 -6.83
N GLN A 31 7.50 9.78 -6.93
CA GLN A 31 8.04 10.91 -6.16
C GLN A 31 7.89 10.68 -4.65
N ILE A 32 8.99 10.33 -3.98
CA ILE A 32 8.97 9.97 -2.58
C ILE A 32 10.18 10.50 -1.81
N THR A 33 9.96 10.79 -0.53
CA THR A 33 11.01 11.27 0.37
C THR A 33 11.48 10.17 1.31
N LYS A 34 12.71 10.29 1.82
CA LYS A 34 13.23 9.48 2.92
C LYS A 34 12.27 9.40 4.11
N ALA A 35 11.62 10.52 4.44
CA ALA A 35 10.67 10.59 5.56
C ALA A 35 9.44 9.69 5.33
N ALA A 36 8.98 9.55 4.08
CA ALA A 36 7.90 8.63 3.74
C ALA A 36 8.36 7.16 3.88
N ILE A 37 9.57 6.82 3.41
CA ILE A 37 10.16 5.48 3.62
C ILE A 37 10.25 5.16 5.12
N SER A 38 10.71 6.10 5.94
CA SER A 38 10.77 5.93 7.40
C SER A 38 9.39 5.67 8.03
N LYS A 39 8.32 6.27 7.49
CA LYS A 39 6.95 6.01 7.97
C LYS A 39 6.46 4.63 7.55
N TRP A 40 6.79 4.17 6.34
CA TRP A 40 6.49 2.80 5.88
C TRP A 40 7.18 1.75 6.74
N GLU A 41 8.48 1.90 7.01
CA GLU A 41 9.24 0.97 7.84
C GLU A 41 8.78 0.89 9.31
N LYS A 42 8.11 1.94 9.78
CA LYS A 42 7.52 2.01 11.13
C LYS A 42 6.05 1.60 11.16
N GLY A 43 5.48 1.17 10.03
CA GLY A 43 4.06 0.84 9.91
C GLY A 43 3.11 2.02 10.15
N LYS A 44 3.62 3.28 10.17
CA LYS A 44 2.79 4.48 10.43
C LYS A 44 1.91 4.86 9.25
N THR A 45 2.30 4.43 8.05
CA THR A 45 1.57 4.63 6.82
C THR A 45 1.71 3.38 5.96
N PRO A 46 0.62 2.88 5.35
CA PRO A 46 0.68 1.69 4.50
C PRO A 46 1.47 1.98 3.21
N LEU A 47 2.03 0.93 2.60
CA LEU A 47 2.61 1.03 1.27
C LEU A 47 1.50 1.30 0.23
N PRO A 48 1.78 2.10 -0.80
CA PRO A 48 0.80 2.45 -1.82
C PRO A 48 0.63 1.34 -2.88
N LEU A 49 0.20 0.15 -2.48
CA LEU A 49 0.11 -1.05 -3.36
C LEU A 49 -1.18 -1.15 -4.19
N GLN A 50 -1.99 -0.08 -4.26
CA GLN A 50 -3.34 -0.15 -4.82
C GLN A 50 -3.35 -0.25 -6.36
N THR A 51 -2.40 0.41 -7.05
CA THR A 51 -2.29 0.38 -8.51
C THR A 51 -1.27 -0.64 -8.98
N ALA A 52 -1.44 -1.18 -10.19
CA ALA A 52 -0.46 -2.11 -10.76
C ALA A 52 0.91 -1.44 -10.93
N HIS A 53 0.90 -0.19 -11.40
CA HIS A 53 2.09 0.63 -11.56
C HIS A 53 2.90 0.75 -10.25
N ASN A 54 2.25 1.10 -9.14
CA ASN A 54 2.96 1.24 -7.87
C ASN A 54 3.51 -0.09 -7.34
N ARG A 55 2.77 -1.19 -7.50
CA ARG A 55 3.26 -2.53 -7.15
C ARG A 55 4.53 -2.86 -7.93
N HIS A 56 4.55 -2.59 -9.24
CA HIS A 56 5.72 -2.80 -10.08
C HIS A 56 6.92 -1.95 -9.63
N LEU A 57 6.71 -0.65 -9.35
CA LEU A 57 7.80 0.22 -8.91
C LEU A 57 8.39 -0.23 -7.57
N ILE A 58 7.54 -0.55 -6.61
CA ILE A 58 7.96 -0.97 -5.27
C ILE A 58 8.65 -2.34 -5.33
N ALA A 59 8.07 -3.30 -6.06
CA ALA A 59 8.67 -4.62 -6.25
C ALA A 59 10.05 -4.52 -6.92
N THR A 60 10.17 -3.68 -7.96
CA THR A 60 11.45 -3.45 -8.67
C THR A 60 12.48 -2.80 -7.75
N ALA A 61 12.11 -1.75 -7.02
CA ALA A 61 13.05 -1.05 -6.13
C ALA A 61 13.57 -1.93 -4.98
N LEU A 62 12.75 -2.89 -4.53
CA LEU A 62 13.06 -3.85 -3.47
C LEU A 62 13.59 -5.19 -4.01
N GLU A 63 13.70 -5.35 -5.33
CA GLU A 63 14.16 -6.57 -5.99
C GLU A 63 13.34 -7.81 -5.55
N LEU A 64 12.01 -7.66 -5.44
CA LEU A 64 11.07 -8.70 -5.04
C LEU A 64 10.15 -9.10 -6.18
N ALA A 65 9.65 -10.33 -6.16
CA ALA A 65 8.47 -10.69 -6.95
C ALA A 65 7.24 -9.96 -6.39
N ILE A 66 6.29 -9.58 -7.24
CA ILE A 66 5.05 -8.90 -6.79
C ILE A 66 4.25 -9.79 -5.82
N SER A 67 4.21 -11.10 -6.05
CA SER A 67 3.57 -12.06 -5.15
C SER A 67 4.21 -12.03 -3.76
N GLU A 68 5.54 -12.03 -3.69
CA GLU A 68 6.30 -11.95 -2.43
C GLU A 68 6.06 -10.61 -1.72
N LEU A 69 6.09 -9.50 -2.46
CA LEU A 69 5.76 -8.17 -1.92
C LEU A 69 4.36 -8.16 -1.27
N LEU A 70 3.36 -8.71 -1.95
CA LEU A 70 1.99 -8.74 -1.45
C LEU A 70 1.86 -9.61 -0.20
N VAL A 71 2.49 -10.78 -0.19
CA VAL A 71 2.51 -11.67 1.00
C VAL A 71 3.18 -10.97 2.18
N LEU A 72 4.34 -10.35 1.99
CA LEU A 72 5.06 -9.62 3.04
C LEU A 72 4.26 -8.43 3.59
N ASP A 73 3.49 -7.74 2.75
CA ASP A 73 2.61 -6.64 3.16
C ASP A 73 1.25 -7.12 3.74
N GLY A 74 1.03 -8.43 3.83
CA GLY A 74 -0.14 -9.03 4.49
C GLY A 74 -1.36 -9.22 3.59
N TYR A 75 -1.17 -9.25 2.27
CA TYR A 75 -2.19 -9.66 1.30
C TYR A 75 -2.21 -11.18 1.08
N GLU A 76 -1.85 -11.97 2.09
CA GLU A 76 -2.07 -13.42 2.04
C GLU A 76 -3.56 -13.71 1.78
N ILE A 77 -3.81 -14.61 0.83
CA ILE A 77 -5.15 -15.13 0.59
C ILE A 77 -5.41 -16.12 1.72
N ASP A 78 -6.15 -15.68 2.73
CA ASP A 78 -6.66 -16.57 3.76
C ASP A 78 -7.67 -17.54 3.11
N ILE A 79 -7.52 -18.83 3.40
CA ILE A 79 -8.42 -19.88 2.90
C ILE A 79 -9.83 -19.75 3.51
N ASP A 80 -9.97 -19.00 4.60
CA ASP A 80 -11.23 -18.80 5.33
C ASP A 80 -12.07 -17.59 4.84
N PHE A 81 -11.86 -17.12 3.60
CA PHE A 81 -12.69 -16.07 3.02
C PHE A 81 -14.19 -16.40 3.04
N SER A 82 -15.04 -15.38 3.25
CA SER A 82 -16.50 -15.57 3.21
C SER A 82 -16.97 -15.99 1.82
N ARG A 83 -18.22 -16.49 1.72
CA ARG A 83 -18.79 -16.87 0.42
C ARG A 83 -18.79 -15.69 -0.57
N GLU A 84 -19.08 -14.49 -0.06
CA GLU A 84 -19.12 -13.24 -0.81
C GLU A 84 -17.72 -12.84 -1.28
N THR A 85 -16.70 -12.91 -0.42
CA THR A 85 -15.32 -12.62 -0.80
C THR A 85 -14.80 -13.58 -1.87
N ARG A 86 -15.11 -14.88 -1.74
CA ARG A 86 -14.76 -15.87 -2.78
C ARG A 86 -15.46 -15.57 -4.10
N LEU A 87 -16.76 -15.24 -4.08
CA LEU A 87 -17.50 -14.87 -5.28
C LEU A 87 -16.89 -13.62 -5.95
N ILE A 88 -16.57 -12.59 -5.17
CA ILE A 88 -15.90 -11.37 -5.68
C ILE A 88 -14.57 -11.72 -6.34
N ALA A 89 -13.73 -12.53 -5.69
CA ALA A 89 -12.46 -12.96 -6.25
C ALA A 89 -12.64 -13.70 -7.58
N THR A 90 -13.54 -14.69 -7.63
CA THR A 90 -13.86 -15.43 -8.86
C THR A 90 -14.37 -14.53 -9.98
N LEU A 91 -15.28 -13.59 -9.68
CA LEU A 91 -15.77 -12.64 -10.67
C LEU A 91 -14.64 -11.73 -11.18
N CYS A 92 -13.78 -11.24 -10.29
CA CYS A 92 -12.65 -10.40 -10.66
C CYS A 92 -11.66 -11.13 -11.59
N GLU A 93 -11.47 -12.44 -11.44
CA GLU A 93 -10.61 -13.24 -12.31
C GLU A 93 -11.12 -13.36 -13.76
N THR A 94 -12.40 -13.11 -14.01
CA THR A 94 -12.97 -13.12 -15.37
C THR A 94 -12.86 -11.78 -16.09
N LEU A 95 -12.51 -10.71 -15.38
CA LEU A 95 -12.49 -9.36 -15.92
C LEU A 95 -11.19 -9.03 -16.66
N SER A 96 -11.22 -7.98 -17.48
CA SER A 96 -10.02 -7.40 -18.08
C SER A 96 -9.09 -6.80 -17.02
N SER A 97 -7.80 -6.66 -17.33
CA SER A 97 -6.84 -6.03 -16.40
C SER A 97 -7.24 -4.60 -16.01
N GLN A 98 -7.84 -3.85 -16.94
CA GLN A 98 -8.31 -2.48 -16.70
C GLN A 98 -9.48 -2.45 -15.71
N ASP A 99 -10.44 -3.35 -15.87
CA ASP A 99 -11.61 -3.43 -14.97
C ASP A 99 -11.22 -3.93 -13.58
N ARG A 100 -10.26 -4.86 -13.48
CA ARG A 100 -9.70 -5.30 -12.19
C ARG A 100 -9.05 -4.13 -11.44
N GLU A 101 -8.28 -3.30 -12.15
CA GLU A 101 -7.67 -2.11 -11.54
C GLU A 101 -8.72 -1.10 -11.08
N PHE A 102 -9.76 -0.89 -11.87
CA PHE A 102 -10.89 -0.03 -11.49
C PHE A 102 -11.60 -0.53 -10.23
N ILE A 103 -11.90 -1.83 -10.13
CA ILE A 103 -12.50 -2.43 -8.94
C ILE A 103 -11.59 -2.25 -7.71
N LEU A 104 -10.28 -2.46 -7.86
CA LEU A 104 -9.33 -2.24 -6.76
C LEU A 104 -9.36 -0.80 -6.25
N ILE A 105 -9.42 0.18 -7.16
CA ILE A 105 -9.54 1.60 -6.80
C ILE A 105 -10.86 1.85 -6.05
N MET A 106 -11.98 1.30 -6.53
CA MET A 106 -13.29 1.44 -5.89
C MET A 106 -13.31 0.83 -4.47
N VAL A 107 -12.82 -0.41 -4.33
CA VAL A 107 -12.76 -1.10 -3.02
C VAL A 107 -11.87 -0.33 -2.05
N ASN A 108 -10.74 0.20 -2.52
CA ASN A 108 -9.88 1.05 -1.69
C ASN A 108 -10.58 2.34 -1.26
N HIS A 109 -11.33 2.99 -2.16
CA HIS A 109 -12.12 4.17 -1.83
C HIS A 109 -13.16 3.86 -0.73
N LEU A 110 -13.91 2.77 -0.87
CA LEU A 110 -14.88 2.31 0.14
C LEU A 110 -14.21 2.03 1.49
N LYS A 111 -13.03 1.39 1.50
CA LYS A 111 -12.24 1.16 2.72
C LYS A 111 -11.87 2.48 3.40
N THR A 112 -11.39 3.47 2.65
CA THR A 112 -11.01 4.78 3.23
C THR A 112 -12.20 5.57 3.78
N ARG A 113 -13.39 5.43 3.17
CA ARG A 113 -14.63 6.07 3.65
C ARG A 113 -15.12 5.47 4.96
N ASN A 114 -14.93 4.16 5.15
CA ASN A 114 -15.40 3.43 6.31
C ASN A 114 -14.37 3.32 7.44
N ASP A 115 -13.20 3.98 7.31
CA ASP A 115 -12.19 4.04 8.36
C ASP A 115 -12.58 5.10 9.41
N PRO A 116 -12.96 4.68 10.63
CA PRO A 116 -13.42 5.61 11.67
C PRO A 116 -12.33 6.59 12.13
N ALA A 117 -11.05 6.30 11.86
CA ALA A 117 -9.93 7.17 12.25
C ALA A 117 -9.83 8.48 11.43
N LYS A 118 -10.52 8.59 10.29
CA LYS A 118 -10.54 9.80 9.45
C LYS A 118 -11.82 10.64 9.58
N ALA A 119 -12.83 10.17 10.31
CA ALA A 119 -14.09 10.89 10.50
C ALA A 119 -14.01 12.03 11.53
N SER A 120 -12.92 12.14 12.30
CA SER A 120 -12.72 13.19 13.30
C SER A 120 -11.76 14.27 12.80
N LEU A 121 -12.28 15.24 12.03
CA LEU A 121 -11.87 16.65 11.92
C LEU A 121 -12.77 17.29 10.84
N PRO A 122 -13.53 18.37 11.15
CA PRO A 122 -12.96 19.62 11.64
C PRO A 122 -13.76 20.31 12.76
N LYS A 123 -13.07 20.80 13.80
CA LYS A 123 -13.53 21.96 14.62
C LYS A 123 -12.34 22.87 14.88
N SER A 124 -12.01 23.69 13.89
CA SER A 124 -11.10 24.83 14.05
C SER A 124 -11.36 25.85 12.95
N ALA A 125 -12.53 26.47 12.97
CA ALA A 125 -12.79 27.73 12.28
C ALA A 125 -13.94 28.46 13.01
N ALA A 126 -13.72 28.79 14.28
CA ALA A 126 -14.55 29.73 15.02
C ALA A 126 -13.66 30.49 16.02
N ARG A 127 -12.72 31.27 15.49
CA ARG A 127 -12.05 32.33 16.24
C ARG A 127 -11.43 33.33 15.28
N ALA A 128 -12.18 34.36 14.94
CA ALA A 128 -11.70 35.69 14.59
C ALA A 128 -12.87 36.55 14.09
N ILE A 129 -13.64 37.12 15.01
CA ILE A 129 -14.16 38.50 14.86
C ILE A 129 -14.10 39.11 16.26
N SER A 130 -13.06 39.91 16.47
CA SER A 130 -13.06 41.01 17.44
C SER A 130 -13.47 42.27 16.70
#